data_AF-A0A377M8Y3-F1
#
_entry.id   AF-A0A377M8Y3-F1
#
_cell.length_a   1.000
_cell.length_b   1.000
_cell.length_c   1.000
_cell.angle_alpha   90.00
_cell.angle_beta   90.00
_cell.angle_gamma   90.00
#
_symmetry.space_group_name_H-M   'P 1'
#
loop_
_entity.id
_entity.type
_entity.pdbx_description
1 polymer ?
#
loop_
_entity_poly.entity_id
_entity_poly.type
_entity_poly.pdbx_seq_one_letter_code
_entity_poly.pdbx_strand_id
1 'polypeptide(L)'
;MIVEDDIYGELAAEYPRPRTIHSMDIDGRVILCSSFTKTVAPGLRVGWIVPGRYYDRVMHMKYAAGGFNVPGTQMAVAAFIRDGHYHRHVRRMRQIYQQNMETYTCWVRQYFPADICVTRPQGSFFAVGGATGEGRPWCASASSCAG
;
A
#
# COMPACT_ATOMS: atom_id res chain seq x y z
N MET A 1 8.13 -19.84 -5.85
CA MET A 1 8.44 -18.41 -6.01
C MET A 1 7.21 -17.65 -5.59
N ILE A 2 7.36 -16.69 -4.70
CA ILE A 2 6.27 -15.80 -4.24
C ILE A 2 6.65 -14.38 -4.65
N VAL A 3 5.71 -13.62 -5.22
CA VAL A 3 5.89 -12.19 -5.50
C VAL A 3 5.03 -11.42 -4.52
N GLU A 4 5.67 -10.68 -3.63
CA GLU A 4 5.02 -9.85 -2.61
C GLU A 4 5.01 -8.40 -3.10
N ASP A 5 3.81 -7.84 -3.27
CA ASP A 5 3.62 -6.42 -3.62
C ASP A 5 3.37 -5.60 -2.35
N ASP A 6 4.39 -4.87 -1.90
CA ASP A 6 4.39 -4.03 -0.70
C ASP A 6 4.36 -2.53 -1.04
N ILE A 7 3.61 -2.15 -2.09
CA ILE A 7 3.44 -0.73 -2.47
C ILE A 7 2.71 0.09 -1.40
N TYR A 8 1.81 -0.53 -0.64
CA TYR A 8 0.95 0.16 0.34
C TYR A 8 1.37 -0.01 1.80
N GLY A 9 2.38 -0.82 2.10
CA GLY A 9 2.66 -1.17 3.49
C GLY A 9 3.12 -0.01 4.38
N GLU A 10 3.68 1.06 3.81
CA GLU A 10 3.98 2.32 4.53
C GLU A 10 2.73 3.14 4.89
N LEU A 11 1.60 2.85 4.24
CA LEU A 11 0.29 3.46 4.50
C LEU A 11 -0.61 2.58 5.36
N ALA A 12 -0.04 1.58 6.06
CA ALA A 12 -0.80 0.73 6.98
C ALA A 12 -1.59 1.56 7.99
N ALA A 13 -2.82 1.14 8.28
CA ALA A 13 -3.71 1.87 9.18
C ALA A 13 -3.22 1.82 10.63
N GLU A 14 -2.70 0.67 11.05
CA GLU A 14 -2.21 0.41 12.40
C GLU A 14 -0.69 0.19 12.40
N TYR A 15 -0.02 0.64 13.47
CA TYR A 15 1.42 0.47 13.67
C TYR A 15 1.71 -0.26 14.99
N PRO A 16 2.71 -1.17 15.02
CA PRO A 16 3.66 -1.48 13.95
C PRO A 16 3.00 -2.21 12.77
N ARG A 17 3.38 -1.84 11.53
CA ARG A 17 2.84 -2.47 10.32
C ARG A 17 3.07 -3.99 10.35
N PRO A 18 2.19 -4.81 9.74
CA PRO A 18 2.44 -6.23 9.58
C PRO A 18 3.79 -6.48 8.89
N ARG A 19 4.49 -7.49 9.40
CA ARG A 19 5.76 -7.95 8.83
C ARG A 19 5.53 -8.48 7.42
N THR A 20 6.43 -8.15 6.51
CA THR A 20 6.42 -8.70 5.14
C THR A 20 6.75 -10.19 5.16
N ILE A 21 6.22 -10.94 4.20
CA ILE A 21 6.55 -12.36 4.00
C ILE A 21 8.04 -12.50 3.72
N HIS A 22 8.61 -11.58 2.93
CA HIS A 22 10.03 -11.47 2.69
C HIS A 22 10.85 -11.41 3.99
N SER A 23 10.38 -10.75 5.06
CA SER A 23 11.10 -10.67 6.34
C SER A 23 11.15 -11.99 7.12
N MET A 24 10.36 -12.99 6.72
CA MET A 24 10.31 -14.32 7.31
C MET A 24 10.89 -15.38 6.36
N ASP A 25 11.31 -14.98 5.16
CA ASP A 25 11.81 -15.88 4.14
C ASP A 25 13.28 -16.20 4.37
N ILE A 26 13.54 -17.44 4.77
CA ILE A 26 14.89 -17.97 5.03
C ILE A 26 15.51 -18.51 3.74
N ASP A 27 14.69 -19.05 2.83
CA ASP A 27 15.20 -19.69 1.62
C ASP A 27 15.43 -18.70 0.46
N GLY A 28 15.03 -17.43 0.59
CA GLY A 28 15.10 -16.44 -0.49
C GLY A 28 14.13 -16.74 -1.64
N ARG A 29 12.96 -17.30 -1.33
CA ARG A 29 11.89 -17.73 -2.24
C ARG A 29 10.91 -16.60 -2.62
N VAL A 30 10.96 -15.48 -1.89
CA VAL A 30 10.09 -14.30 -2.01
C VAL A 30 10.80 -13.18 -2.75
N ILE A 31 10.11 -12.59 -3.73
CA ILE A 31 10.50 -11.36 -4.40
C ILE A 31 9.62 -10.24 -3.86
N LEU A 32 10.20 -9.29 -3.14
CA LEU A 32 9.49 -8.11 -2.63
C LEU A 32 9.55 -6.97 -3.65
N CYS A 33 8.41 -6.39 -3.98
CA CYS A 33 8.28 -5.24 -4.88
C CYS A 33 7.66 -4.06 -4.11
N SER A 34 8.21 -2.86 -4.27
CA SER A 34 7.60 -1.65 -3.71
C SER A 34 7.89 -0.41 -4.57
N SER A 35 7.18 0.69 -4.30
CA SER A 35 7.20 1.90 -5.13
C SER A 35 6.83 3.18 -4.38
N PHE A 36 7.41 4.30 -4.82
CA PHE A 36 7.03 5.64 -4.36
C PHE A 36 5.81 6.22 -5.09
N THR A 37 5.33 5.58 -6.15
CA THR A 37 4.21 6.06 -6.98
C THR A 37 2.92 6.30 -6.18
N LYS A 38 2.67 5.46 -5.16
CA LYS A 38 1.44 5.53 -4.35
C LYS A 38 1.63 6.21 -2.99
N THR A 39 2.87 6.52 -2.61
CA THR A 39 3.17 7.15 -1.32
C THR A 39 3.65 8.59 -1.46
N VAL A 40 4.44 8.92 -2.49
CA VAL A 40 5.04 10.25 -2.68
C VAL A 40 4.38 11.01 -3.83
N ALA A 41 4.49 10.50 -5.05
CA ALA A 41 3.85 11.11 -6.22
C ALA A 41 3.78 10.11 -7.39
N PRO A 42 2.64 10.03 -8.11
CA PRO A 42 2.48 9.09 -9.22
C PRO A 42 3.46 9.34 -10.37
N GLY A 43 3.89 10.60 -10.57
CA GLY A 43 4.82 11.01 -11.62
C GLY A 43 6.28 10.61 -11.40
N LEU A 44 6.68 10.17 -10.21
CA LEU A 44 8.09 9.84 -9.93
C LEU A 44 8.56 8.59 -10.68
N ARG A 45 7.65 7.61 -10.87
CA ARG A 45 7.93 6.32 -11.54
C ARG A 45 9.18 5.62 -10.98
N VAL A 46 9.44 5.77 -9.68
CA VAL A 46 10.54 5.11 -8.96
C VAL A 46 9.98 3.99 -8.07
N GLY A 47 10.49 2.78 -8.28
CA GLY A 47 10.24 1.62 -7.44
C GLY A 47 11.46 0.71 -7.39
N TRP A 48 11.41 -0.30 -6.51
CA TRP A 48 12.49 -1.23 -6.29
C TRP A 48 11.98 -2.66 -6.11
N ILE A 49 12.89 -3.60 -6.33
CA ILE A 49 12.65 -5.04 -6.18
C ILE A 49 13.76 -5.60 -5.30
N VAL A 50 13.40 -6.44 -4.34
CA VAL A 50 14.32 -7.26 -3.55
C VAL A 50 14.13 -8.72 -4.01
N PRO A 51 14.98 -9.24 -4.90
CA PRO A 51 14.71 -10.48 -5.64
C PRO A 51 15.13 -11.77 -4.94
N GLY A 52 15.76 -11.69 -3.76
CA GLY A 52 16.28 -12.86 -3.05
C GLY A 52 17.19 -13.72 -3.93
N ARG A 53 16.95 -15.04 -3.98
CA ARG A 53 17.73 -15.98 -4.80
C ARG A 53 17.62 -15.75 -6.31
N TYR A 54 16.65 -14.95 -6.76
CA TYR A 54 16.35 -14.73 -8.17
C TYR A 54 17.11 -13.52 -8.76
N TYR A 55 18.10 -12.99 -8.05
CA TYR A 55 18.85 -11.78 -8.42
C TYR A 55 19.35 -11.80 -9.87
N ASP A 56 20.10 -12.84 -10.27
CA ASP A 56 20.70 -12.92 -11.60
C ASP A 56 19.65 -12.92 -12.71
N ARG A 57 18.54 -13.64 -12.49
CA ARG A 57 17.43 -13.70 -13.44
C ARG A 57 16.72 -12.35 -13.56
N VAL A 58 16.48 -11.68 -12.44
CA VAL A 58 15.84 -10.35 -12.43
C VAL A 58 16.73 -9.31 -13.11
N MET A 59 18.04 -9.34 -12.84
CA MET A 59 18.99 -8.43 -13.49
C MET A 59 19.05 -8.69 -15.00
N HIS A 60 19.16 -9.95 -15.42
CA HIS A 60 19.16 -10.29 -16.83
C HIS A 60 17.90 -9.77 -17.55
N MET A 61 16.72 -9.97 -16.97
CA MET A 61 15.47 -9.45 -17.53
C MET A 61 15.44 -7.91 -17.54
N LYS A 62 15.95 -7.24 -16.50
CA LYS A 62 16.02 -5.78 -16.44
C LYS A 62 16.91 -5.20 -17.56
N TYR A 63 18.06 -5.82 -17.82
CA TYR A 63 18.92 -5.44 -18.94
C TYR A 63 18.27 -5.70 -20.30
N ALA A 64 17.65 -6.88 -20.47
CA ALA A 64 16.97 -7.24 -21.71
C ALA A 64 15.76 -6.33 -22.02
N ALA A 65 15.05 -5.84 -21.00
CA ALA A 65 13.89 -4.97 -21.15
C ALA A 65 14.23 -3.53 -21.56
N GLY A 66 15.51 -3.13 -21.64
CA GLY A 66 15.95 -1.86 -22.20
C GLY A 66 15.50 -0.58 -21.46
N GLY A 67 14.87 -0.71 -20.29
CA GLY A 67 14.29 0.40 -19.55
C GLY A 67 15.23 0.96 -18.48
N PHE A 68 15.82 2.13 -18.74
CA PHE A 68 16.52 2.91 -17.73
C PHE A 68 15.54 3.68 -16.85
N ASN A 69 15.82 3.75 -15.55
CA ASN A 69 15.08 4.63 -14.66
C ASN A 69 15.53 6.08 -14.92
N VAL A 70 14.62 7.05 -14.80
CA VAL A 70 14.95 8.47 -15.01
C VAL A 70 15.91 8.94 -13.90
N PRO A 71 17.16 9.31 -14.20
CA PRO A 71 18.14 9.63 -13.15
C PRO A 71 17.71 10.81 -12.28
N GLY A 72 17.06 11.81 -12.87
CA GLY A 72 16.56 12.98 -12.15
C GLY A 72 15.54 12.63 -11.06
N THR A 73 14.60 11.71 -11.33
CA THR A 73 13.62 11.30 -10.30
C THR A 73 14.27 10.44 -9.23
N GLN A 74 15.25 9.62 -9.58
CA GLN A 74 16.03 8.86 -8.59
C GLN A 74 16.82 9.77 -7.66
N MET A 75 17.48 10.80 -8.19
CA MET A 75 18.23 11.78 -7.39
C MET A 75 17.30 12.60 -6.48
N ALA A 76 16.15 13.06 -7.02
CA ALA A 76 15.18 13.81 -6.24
C ALA A 76 14.64 12.98 -5.05
N VAL A 77 14.30 11.71 -5.29
CA VAL A 77 13.85 10.80 -4.24
C VAL A 77 14.95 10.52 -3.23
N ALA A 78 16.20 10.31 -3.69
CA ALA A 78 17.33 10.07 -2.80
C ALA A 78 17.57 11.27 -1.86
N ALA A 79 17.55 12.50 -2.39
CA ALA A 79 17.63 13.72 -1.58
C ALA A 79 16.46 13.83 -0.60
N PHE A 80 15.23 13.60 -1.08
CA PHE A 80 14.01 13.65 -0.26
C PHE A 80 14.04 12.67 0.93
N ILE A 81 14.60 11.46 0.73
CA ILE A 81 14.79 10.47 1.80
C ILE A 81 15.91 10.90 2.73
N ARG A 82 17.08 11.27 2.19
CA ARG A 82 18.26 11.67 2.96
C ARG A 82 17.98 12.83 3.89
N ASP A 83 17.20 13.81 3.43
CA ASP A 83 16.87 15.01 4.19
C ASP A 83 15.72 14.76 5.19
N GLY A 84 15.24 13.51 5.31
CA GLY A 84 14.24 13.08 6.30
C GLY A 84 12.79 13.44 5.95
N HIS A 85 12.56 14.08 4.80
CA HIS A 85 11.22 14.53 4.39
C HIS A 85 10.27 13.36 4.12
N TYR A 86 10.79 12.22 3.65
CA TYR A 86 9.99 11.03 3.36
C TYR A 86 9.16 10.54 4.55
N HIS A 87 9.78 10.33 5.72
CA HIS A 87 9.05 9.85 6.89
C HIS A 87 8.00 10.84 7.37
N ARG A 88 8.28 12.15 7.30
CA ARG A 88 7.32 13.20 7.64
C ARG A 88 6.12 13.19 6.68
N HIS A 89 6.39 13.04 5.39
CA HIS A 89 5.38 12.96 4.35
C HIS A 89 4.48 11.73 4.53
N VAL A 90 5.05 10.54 4.71
CA VAL A 90 4.28 9.31 4.94
C VAL A 90 3.37 9.41 6.17
N ARG A 91 3.88 9.96 7.28
CA ARG A 91 3.08 10.19 8.50
C ARG A 91 1.88 11.11 8.22
N ARG A 92 2.11 12.22 7.51
CA ARG A 92 1.03 13.15 7.11
C ARG A 92 0.03 12.48 6.18
N MET A 93 0.51 11.77 5.15
CA MET A 93 -0.36 11.09 4.21
C MET A 93 -1.24 10.05 4.89
N ARG A 94 -0.70 9.29 5.85
CA ARG A 94 -1.48 8.32 6.62
C ARG A 94 -2.67 8.94 7.34
N GLN A 95 -2.46 10.09 8.00
CA GLN A 95 -3.55 10.81 8.66
C GLN A 95 -4.63 11.25 7.67
N ILE A 96 -4.22 11.79 6.52
CA ILE A 96 -5.15 12.20 5.45
C ILE A 96 -5.94 10.99 4.93
N TYR A 97 -5.27 9.86 4.69
CA TYR A 97 -5.92 8.65 4.21
C TYR A 97 -6.90 8.06 5.22
N GLN A 98 -6.55 8.05 6.50
CA GLN A 98 -7.45 7.61 7.57
C GLN A 98 -8.70 8.49 7.64
N GLN A 99 -8.51 9.82 7.63
CA GLN A 99 -9.62 10.77 7.63
C GLN A 99 -10.52 10.60 6.40
N ASN A 100 -9.94 10.46 5.21
CA ASN A 100 -10.70 10.25 3.99
C ASN A 100 -11.48 8.94 4.02
N MET A 101 -10.89 7.86 4.53
CA MET A 101 -11.58 6.57 4.68
C MET A 101 -12.79 6.69 5.61
N GLU A 102 -12.69 7.45 6.70
CA GLU A 102 -13.80 7.69 7.62
C GLU A 102 -14.92 8.50 6.95
N THR A 103 -14.56 9.56 6.23
CA THR A 103 -15.51 10.36 5.45
C THR A 103 -16.22 9.52 4.37
N TYR A 104 -15.47 8.73 3.60
CA TYR A 104 -16.06 7.85 2.57
C TYR A 104 -16.95 6.78 3.19
N THR A 105 -16.56 6.20 4.33
CA THR A 105 -17.40 5.23 5.04
C THR A 105 -18.72 5.87 5.50
N CYS A 106 -18.67 7.12 5.96
CA CYS A 106 -19.87 7.89 6.33
C CYS A 106 -20.76 8.12 5.11
N TRP A 107 -20.20 8.59 3.99
CA TRP A 107 -20.97 8.83 2.76
C TRP A 107 -21.58 7.55 2.20
N VAL A 108 -20.84 6.44 2.19
CA VAL A 108 -21.39 5.16 1.72
C VAL A 108 -22.57 4.75 2.61
N ARG A 109 -22.47 4.88 3.93
CA ARG A 109 -23.60 4.62 4.84
C ARG A 109 -24.79 5.55 4.65
N GLN A 110 -24.55 6.81 4.27
CA GLN A 110 -25.60 7.80 4.08
C GLN A 110 -26.36 7.62 2.76
N TYR A 111 -25.66 7.27 1.68
CA TYR A 111 -26.21 7.26 0.32
C TYR A 111 -26.52 5.86 -0.22
N PHE A 112 -25.94 4.80 0.34
CA PHE A 112 -26.18 3.44 -0.13
C PHE A 112 -27.27 2.74 0.72
N PRO A 113 -28.07 1.87 0.10
CA PRO A 113 -29.09 1.11 0.81
C PRO A 113 -28.48 0.15 1.86
N ALA A 114 -29.29 -0.20 2.87
CA ALA A 114 -28.85 -0.90 4.08
C ALA A 114 -28.38 -2.35 3.86
N ASP A 115 -28.60 -2.88 2.65
CA ASP A 115 -28.14 -4.18 2.16
C ASP A 115 -26.67 -4.17 1.68
N ILE A 116 -26.02 -2.99 1.67
CA ILE A 116 -24.63 -2.84 1.28
C ILE A 116 -23.75 -2.74 2.52
N CYS A 117 -22.89 -3.74 2.67
CA CYS A 117 -21.97 -3.81 3.78
C CYS A 117 -20.58 -3.32 3.35
N VAL A 118 -20.03 -2.38 4.12
CA VAL A 118 -18.69 -1.82 3.91
C VAL A 118 -17.75 -2.41 4.94
N THR A 119 -16.68 -3.05 4.46
CA THR A 119 -15.61 -3.53 5.32
C THR A 119 -14.50 -2.48 5.40
N ARG A 120 -14.00 -2.22 6.61
CA ARG A 120 -12.82 -1.36 6.84
C ARG A 120 -11.58 -2.25 6.77
N PRO A 121 -10.79 -2.22 5.68
CA PRO A 121 -9.56 -2.99 5.61
C PRO A 121 -8.54 -2.45 6.62
N GLN A 122 -7.89 -3.35 7.36
CA GLN A 122 -6.81 -2.97 8.29
C GLN A 122 -5.49 -2.61 7.57
N GLY A 123 -5.38 -2.93 6.27
CA GLY A 123 -4.13 -2.83 5.52
C GLY A 123 -4.18 -2.09 4.19
N SER A 124 -5.29 -1.43 3.81
CA SER A 124 -5.36 -0.79 2.48
C SER A 124 -6.38 0.35 2.36
N PHE A 125 -6.32 1.05 1.22
CA PHE A 125 -7.19 2.18 0.86
C PHE A 125 -8.56 1.75 0.29
N PHE A 126 -8.78 0.47 0.01
CA PHE A 126 -9.96 0.00 -0.72
C PHE A 126 -11.05 -0.53 0.22
N ALA A 127 -12.13 0.22 0.37
CA ALA A 127 -13.37 -0.31 0.92
C ALA A 127 -14.05 -1.20 -0.13
N VAL A 128 -14.30 -2.48 0.19
CA VAL A 128 -15.09 -3.37 -0.67
C VAL A 128 -16.53 -3.37 -0.16
N GLY A 129 -17.45 -2.92 -1.02
CA GLY A 129 -18.89 -3.05 -0.82
C GLY A 129 -19.39 -4.38 -1.38
N GLY A 130 -20.14 -5.15 -0.60
CA GLY A 130 -20.81 -6.36 -1.06
C GLY A 130 -22.28 -6.37 -0.64
N ALA A 131 -23.15 -6.90 -1.50
CA ALA A 131 -24.55 -7.17 -1.16
C ALA A 131 -24.62 -8.30 -0.12
N THR A 132 -25.50 -8.14 0.87
CA THR A 132 -25.74 -9.16 1.90
C THR A 132 -26.31 -10.44 1.28
N GLY A 133 -25.47 -11.47 1.14
CA GLY A 133 -25.89 -12.87 1.11
C GLY A 133 -25.77 -13.45 2.52
N GLU A 134 -26.74 -14.26 2.94
CA GLU A 134 -26.82 -14.90 4.27
C GLU A 134 -25.46 -15.45 4.74
N GLY A 135 -25.03 -15.06 5.94
CA GLY A 135 -23.94 -15.75 6.67
C GLY A 135 -22.56 -15.08 6.73
N ARG A 136 -22.43 -13.75 6.58
CA ARG A 136 -21.12 -13.07 6.71
C ARG A 136 -21.02 -12.19 7.98
N PRO A 137 -20.29 -12.62 9.04
CA PRO A 137 -20.18 -11.92 10.32
C PRO A 137 -19.28 -10.66 10.32
N TRP A 138 -18.84 -10.19 9.15
CA TRP A 138 -17.86 -9.09 8.99
C TRP A 138 -18.51 -7.72 8.76
N CYS A 139 -19.83 -7.61 8.88
CA CYS A 139 -20.50 -6.32 8.91
C CYS A 139 -20.26 -5.66 10.27
N ALA A 140 -19.27 -4.78 10.32
CA ALA A 140 -18.88 -4.09 11.53
C ALA A 140 -20.08 -3.34 12.15
N SER A 141 -20.42 -3.72 13.38
CA SER A 141 -21.34 -3.01 14.26
C SER A 141 -20.77 -1.64 14.66
N ALA A 142 -21.71 -0.75 14.95
CA ALA A 142 -21.55 0.69 15.09
C ALA A 142 -20.55 1.16 16.17
N SER A 143 -19.76 2.17 15.82
CA SER A 143 -19.51 3.33 16.68
C SER A 143 -18.87 4.49 15.89
N SER A 144 -19.48 5.67 16.05
CA SER A 144 -19.03 7.03 15.71
C SER A 144 -18.76 7.40 14.24
N CYS A 145 -19.82 7.74 13.51
CA CYS A 145 -19.78 8.90 12.61
C CYS A 145 -20.32 10.08 13.44
N ALA A 146 -19.47 10.90 14.03
CA ALA A 146 -19.89 12.08 14.78
C ALA A 146 -19.10 13.30 14.32
N GLY A 147 -19.83 14.35 13.94
CA GLY A 147 -19.35 15.72 13.78
C GLY A 147 -18.74 16.06 12.44
#